data_AF-A0A379GIU1-F1
#
_entry.id   AF-A0A379GIU1-F1
#
_cell.length_a   1.000
_cell.length_b   1.000
_cell.length_c   1.000
_cell.angle_alpha   90.00
_cell.angle_beta   90.00
_cell.angle_gamma   90.00
#
_symmetry.space_group_name_H-M   'P 1'
#
loop_
_entity.id
_entity.type
_entity.pdbx_description
1 polymer ?
#
loop_
_entity_poly.entity_id
_entity_poly.type
_entity_poly.pdbx_seq_one_letter_code
_entity_poly.pdbx_strand_id
1 'polypeptide(L)'
;MRRFKYGLLTWRSSTASCCVFDENTNYPAGHYIVEVIFNRKLISKKELIISPEDNENLCLKKDWINELSLPIKLNLFELYYHPERDCYDISRYPGAQVIFDNSKQTLTFSIPQIALDESLRRQEWDYGITGIKLNYSGYISKTSSSQAQIYGDFDLYANLGRWVAYVRSSYQRNSGTETSEATVSTAIKINTRKFYRR
;
A
#
# COMPACT_ATOMS: atom_id res chain seq x y z
N MET A 1 -26.98 2.40 -34.62
CA MET A 1 -27.46 3.60 -33.91
C MET A 1 -28.91 3.38 -33.47
N ARG A 2 -29.15 3.13 -32.18
CA ARG A 2 -30.50 3.13 -31.61
C ARG A 2 -30.63 4.40 -30.76
N ARG A 3 -31.45 5.35 -31.24
CA ARG A 3 -31.83 6.54 -30.46
C ARG A 3 -32.84 6.11 -29.39
N PHE A 4 -32.53 6.32 -28.13
CA PHE A 4 -33.53 6.24 -27.06
C PHE A 4 -34.49 7.44 -27.20
N LYS A 5 -35.79 7.16 -27.36
CA LYS A 5 -36.85 8.16 -27.31
C LYS A 5 -37.25 8.36 -25.85
N TYR A 6 -36.92 9.51 -25.27
CA TYR A 6 -37.41 9.91 -23.96
C TYR A 6 -38.86 10.38 -24.08
N GLY A 7 -39.80 9.50 -23.74
CA GLY A 7 -41.20 9.85 -23.48
C GLY A 7 -41.49 9.64 -22.00
N LEU A 8 -42.06 10.66 -21.34
CA LEU A 8 -42.50 10.68 -19.94
C LEU A 8 -41.40 10.80 -18.87
N LEU A 9 -40.76 11.97 -18.79
CA LEU A 9 -40.35 12.55 -17.52
C LEU A 9 -40.89 13.98 -17.47
N THR A 10 -41.59 14.33 -16.41
CA THR A 10 -42.19 15.65 -16.23
C THR A 10 -41.10 16.70 -16.08
N TRP A 11 -41.03 17.63 -17.02
CA TRP A 11 -40.06 18.70 -17.06
C TRP A 11 -40.37 19.75 -16.00
N ARG A 12 -39.59 19.78 -14.91
CA ARG A 12 -39.32 21.02 -14.17
C ARG A 12 -37.95 21.49 -14.68
N SER A 13 -37.90 22.66 -15.30
CA SER A 13 -36.71 23.18 -15.97
C SER A 13 -35.60 23.51 -14.96
N SER A 14 -34.77 22.52 -14.65
CA SER A 14 -33.43 22.74 -14.13
C SER A 14 -32.47 22.19 -15.18
N THR A 15 -31.70 23.09 -15.81
CA THR A 15 -30.67 22.79 -16.82
C THR A 15 -29.53 21.88 -16.32
N ALA A 16 -29.55 21.48 -15.04
CA ALA A 16 -28.54 20.66 -14.39
C ALA A 16 -28.68 19.14 -14.61
N SER A 17 -29.80 18.65 -15.16
CA SER A 17 -30.12 17.20 -15.15
C SER A 17 -29.82 16.44 -16.44
N CYS A 18 -29.34 17.11 -17.51
CA CYS A 18 -29.32 16.50 -18.85
C CYS A 18 -28.15 15.53 -19.07
N CYS A 19 -27.02 15.73 -18.38
CA CYS A 19 -25.76 15.07 -18.75
C CYS A 19 -25.46 13.78 -17.97
N VAL A 20 -26.13 13.54 -16.83
CA VAL A 20 -25.79 12.42 -15.92
C VAL A 20 -26.05 11.04 -16.55
N PHE A 21 -26.94 10.97 -17.53
CA PHE A 21 -27.32 9.74 -18.24
C PHE A 21 -26.76 9.68 -19.67
N ASP A 22 -25.84 10.57 -20.05
CA ASP A 22 -25.21 10.52 -21.36
C ASP A 22 -24.08 9.48 -21.35
N GLU A 23 -24.23 8.42 -22.14
CA GLU A 23 -23.25 7.34 -22.29
C GLU A 23 -21.90 7.84 -22.84
N ASN A 24 -21.85 9.05 -23.41
CA ASN A 24 -20.60 9.66 -23.91
C ASN A 24 -19.87 10.53 -22.87
N THR A 25 -20.37 10.64 -21.64
CA THR A 25 -19.72 11.41 -20.57
C THR A 25 -19.05 10.50 -19.56
N ASN A 26 -17.73 10.60 -19.44
CA ASN A 26 -16.96 9.81 -18.45
C ASN A 26 -17.14 10.37 -17.04
N TYR A 27 -17.23 11.69 -16.92
CA TYR A 27 -17.34 12.40 -15.65
C TYR A 27 -18.48 13.41 -15.71
N PRO A 28 -19.74 13.00 -15.44
CA PRO A 28 -20.86 13.93 -15.41
C PRO A 28 -20.64 14.98 -14.31
N ALA A 29 -20.93 16.24 -14.63
CA ALA A 29 -20.79 17.33 -13.69
C ALA A 29 -21.75 17.18 -12.50
N GLY A 30 -21.27 17.48 -11.29
CA GLY A 30 -22.07 17.34 -10.08
C GLY A 30 -21.24 17.23 -8.81
N HIS A 31 -21.95 17.04 -7.69
CA HIS A 31 -21.37 16.79 -6.37
C HIS A 31 -21.63 15.33 -6.00
N TYR A 32 -20.56 14.61 -5.71
CA TYR A 32 -20.61 13.17 -5.42
C TYR A 32 -19.89 12.89 -4.10
N ILE A 33 -20.42 11.98 -3.29
CA ILE A 33 -19.64 11.38 -2.22
C ILE A 33 -19.10 10.07 -2.76
N VAL A 34 -17.79 9.98 -2.96
CA VAL A 34 -17.16 8.84 -3.62
C VAL A 34 -16.31 8.02 -2.67
N GLU A 35 -16.35 6.71 -2.82
CA GLU A 35 -15.34 5.80 -2.28
C GLU A 35 -14.08 5.89 -3.14
N VAL A 36 -12.97 6.31 -2.55
CA VAL A 36 -11.69 6.47 -3.24
C VAL A 36 -10.91 5.16 -3.13
N ILE A 37 -10.71 4.50 -4.26
CA ILE A 37 -9.95 3.24 -4.37
C ILE A 37 -8.65 3.55 -5.09
N PHE A 38 -7.51 3.37 -4.41
CA PHE A 38 -6.19 3.64 -4.98
C PHE A 38 -5.39 2.35 -5.11
N ASN A 39 -4.99 1.98 -6.33
CA ASN A 39 -4.27 0.73 -6.63
C ASN A 39 -4.91 -0.51 -5.98
N ARG A 40 -6.24 -0.62 -6.09
CA ARG A 40 -7.10 -1.69 -5.50
C ARG A 40 -7.27 -1.63 -3.97
N LYS A 41 -6.79 -0.58 -3.30
CA LYS A 41 -6.98 -0.38 -1.86
C LYS A 41 -7.98 0.74 -1.61
N LEU A 42 -9.01 0.49 -0.81
CA LEU A 42 -9.89 1.54 -0.32
C LEU A 42 -9.10 2.49 0.59
N ILE A 43 -9.14 3.79 0.28
CA ILE A 43 -8.49 4.85 1.06
C ILE A 43 -9.48 5.44 2.06
N SER A 44 -10.53 6.08 1.56
CA SER A 44 -11.58 6.70 2.36
C SER A 44 -12.77 7.12 1.47
N LYS A 45 -13.80 7.71 2.09
CA LYS A 45 -14.88 8.40 1.38
C LYS A 45 -14.63 9.90 1.40
N LYS A 46 -14.89 10.58 0.27
CA LYS A 46 -14.67 12.03 0.15
C LYS A 46 -15.65 12.65 -0.84
N GLU A 47 -16.01 13.91 -0.61
CA GLU A 47 -16.76 14.69 -1.60
C GLU A 47 -15.87 14.96 -2.82
N LEU A 48 -16.39 14.69 -4.01
CA LEU A 48 -15.81 14.99 -5.31
C LEU A 48 -16.75 15.94 -6.04
N ILE A 49 -16.21 17.08 -6.47
CA ILE A 49 -16.94 18.07 -7.27
C ILE A 49 -16.39 17.98 -8.69
N ILE A 50 -17.24 17.61 -9.63
CA ILE A 50 -16.91 17.49 -11.06
C ILE A 50 -17.52 18.70 -11.77
N SER A 51 -16.69 19.50 -12.44
CA SER A 51 -17.17 20.64 -13.22
C SER A 51 -17.60 20.23 -14.63
N PRO A 52 -18.41 21.04 -15.34
CA PRO A 52 -18.78 20.76 -16.73
C PRO A 52 -17.60 20.61 -17.70
N GLU A 53 -16.47 21.26 -17.38
CA GLU A 53 -15.23 21.20 -18.16
C GLU A 53 -14.48 19.88 -17.99
N ASP A 54 -14.84 19.07 -16.97
CA ASP A 54 -14.16 17.81 -16.64
C ASP A 54 -14.79 16.59 -17.34
N ASN A 55 -15.75 16.79 -18.26
CA ASN A 55 -16.61 15.73 -18.81
C ASN A 55 -15.84 14.55 -19.43
N GLU A 56 -14.71 14.84 -20.08
CA GLU A 56 -13.84 13.88 -20.75
C GLU A 56 -12.63 13.51 -19.89
N ASN A 57 -12.05 14.49 -19.20
CA ASN A 57 -10.86 14.31 -18.35
C ASN A 57 -11.08 14.99 -16.99
N LEU A 58 -10.95 14.21 -15.92
CA LEU A 58 -11.18 14.69 -14.57
C LEU A 58 -10.01 15.52 -14.03
N CYS A 59 -10.23 16.82 -13.80
CA CYS A 59 -9.24 17.67 -13.16
C CYS A 59 -9.36 17.63 -11.63
N LEU A 60 -8.37 17.02 -10.96
CA LEU A 60 -8.38 16.84 -9.50
C LEU A 60 -7.53 17.90 -8.82
N LYS A 61 -8.14 18.68 -7.91
CA LYS A 61 -7.43 19.72 -7.16
C LYS A 61 -6.27 19.13 -6.36
N LYS A 62 -5.17 19.87 -6.31
CA LYS A 62 -3.97 19.48 -5.55
C LYS A 62 -4.29 19.20 -4.07
N ASP A 63 -5.06 20.09 -3.46
CA ASP A 63 -5.44 19.94 -2.05
C ASP A 63 -6.30 18.70 -1.80
N TRP A 64 -7.22 18.38 -2.71
CA TRP A 64 -8.05 17.17 -2.61
C TRP A 64 -7.20 15.89 -2.62
N ILE A 65 -6.16 15.83 -3.47
CA ILE A 65 -5.20 14.72 -3.53
C ILE A 65 -4.38 14.64 -2.22
N ASN A 66 -3.91 15.78 -1.71
CA ASN A 66 -3.08 15.86 -0.52
C ASN A 66 -3.85 15.51 0.76
N GLU A 67 -5.09 15.98 0.91
CA GLU A 67 -5.96 15.67 2.06
C GLU A 67 -6.21 14.16 2.18
N LEU A 68 -6.34 13.47 1.05
CA LEU A 68 -6.48 12.01 1.00
C LEU A 68 -5.15 11.26 1.21
N SER A 69 -4.04 11.99 1.30
CA SER A 69 -2.68 11.42 1.39
C SER A 69 -2.42 10.38 0.29
N LEU A 70 -2.93 10.62 -0.93
CA LEU A 70 -2.72 9.71 -2.05
C LEU A 70 -1.22 9.67 -2.37
N PRO A 71 -0.60 8.47 -2.45
CA PRO A 71 0.84 8.35 -2.62
C PRO A 71 1.26 8.58 -4.08
N ILE A 72 1.03 9.79 -4.59
CA ILE A 72 1.32 10.20 -5.97
C ILE A 72 2.48 11.19 -5.96
N LYS A 73 3.49 10.93 -6.79
CA LYS A 73 4.58 11.87 -7.06
C LYS A 73 4.10 12.98 -8.01
N LEU A 74 3.44 14.01 -7.49
CA LEU A 74 2.85 15.09 -8.30
C LEU A 74 3.84 15.81 -9.22
N ASN A 75 5.13 15.83 -8.89
CA ASN A 75 6.18 16.38 -9.75
C ASN A 75 6.33 15.64 -11.10
N LEU A 76 5.92 14.36 -11.18
CA LEU A 76 5.89 13.62 -12.44
C LEU A 76 4.67 13.95 -13.31
N PHE A 77 3.71 14.71 -12.78
CA PHE A 77 2.48 15.12 -13.45
C PHE A 77 2.48 16.61 -13.81
N GLU A 78 3.61 17.31 -13.74
CA GLU A 78 3.71 18.75 -14.05
C GLU A 78 3.22 19.10 -15.46
N LEU A 79 3.41 18.20 -16.44
CA LEU A 79 2.90 18.38 -17.82
C LEU A 79 1.36 18.29 -17.93
N TYR A 80 0.71 17.76 -16.89
CA TYR A 80 -0.75 17.57 -16.81
C TYR A 80 -1.36 18.43 -15.70
N TYR A 81 -0.62 19.43 -15.22
CA TYR A 81 -1.10 20.41 -14.27
C TYR A 81 -1.78 21.57 -15.01
N HIS A 82 -2.93 22.00 -14.50
CA HIS A 82 -3.69 23.15 -14.97
C HIS A 82 -3.49 24.33 -14.00
N PRO A 83 -2.64 25.33 -14.31
CA PRO A 83 -2.30 26.40 -13.38
C PRO A 83 -3.49 27.28 -12.99
N GLU A 84 -4.40 27.55 -13.92
CA GLU A 84 -5.56 28.42 -13.69
C GLU A 84 -6.59 27.79 -12.74
N ARG A 85 -6.70 26.46 -12.76
CA ARG A 85 -7.67 25.69 -11.98
C ARG A 85 -7.05 24.99 -10.76
N ASP A 86 -5.73 25.07 -10.61
CA ASP A 86 -4.90 24.40 -9.59
C ASP A 86 -5.24 22.90 -9.42
N CYS A 87 -5.28 22.19 -10.54
CA CYS A 87 -5.66 20.78 -10.57
C CYS A 87 -4.81 19.97 -11.55
N TYR A 88 -4.78 18.66 -11.34
CA TYR A 88 -4.03 17.70 -12.15
C TYR A 88 -4.98 16.77 -12.89
N ASP A 89 -4.70 16.55 -14.16
CA ASP A 89 -5.28 15.45 -14.92
C ASP A 89 -4.38 14.22 -14.81
N ILE A 90 -4.62 13.44 -13.75
CA ILE A 90 -3.83 12.25 -13.43
C ILE A 90 -3.98 11.17 -14.51
N SER A 91 -5.09 11.14 -15.26
CA SER A 91 -5.40 10.10 -16.23
C SER A 91 -4.52 10.16 -17.48
N ARG A 92 -3.97 11.34 -17.80
CA ARG A 92 -3.12 11.56 -18.97
C ARG A 92 -1.68 11.07 -18.83
N TYR A 93 -1.24 10.73 -17.61
CA TYR A 93 0.08 10.15 -17.41
C TYR A 93 0.15 8.73 -18.00
N PRO A 94 1.21 8.35 -18.74
CA PRO A 94 1.31 7.03 -19.34
C PRO A 94 1.15 5.88 -18.33
N GLY A 95 0.14 5.04 -18.55
CA GLY A 95 -0.17 3.91 -17.68
C GLY A 95 -0.91 4.25 -16.39
N ALA A 96 -1.26 5.52 -16.18
CA ALA A 96 -2.21 5.92 -15.15
C ALA A 96 -3.65 5.80 -15.67
N GLN A 97 -4.60 5.49 -14.79
CA GLN A 97 -6.03 5.50 -15.07
C GLN A 97 -6.79 6.06 -13.88
N VAL A 98 -7.80 6.86 -14.16
CA VAL A 98 -8.76 7.36 -13.16
C VAL A 98 -10.15 7.03 -13.68
N ILE A 99 -10.89 6.18 -12.99
CA ILE A 99 -12.20 5.69 -13.44
C ILE A 99 -13.23 6.09 -12.41
N PHE A 100 -14.20 6.89 -12.82
CA PHE A 100 -15.37 7.21 -12.01
C PHE A 100 -16.53 6.29 -12.41
N ASP A 101 -16.99 5.47 -11.48
CA ASP A 101 -18.22 4.68 -11.63
C ASP A 101 -19.33 5.38 -10.85
N ASN A 102 -20.18 6.12 -11.58
CA ASN A 102 -21.28 6.88 -11.01
C ASN A 102 -22.32 5.98 -10.33
N SER A 103 -22.58 4.78 -10.87
CA SER A 103 -23.56 3.84 -10.30
C SER A 103 -23.12 3.30 -8.94
N LYS A 104 -21.82 3.08 -8.76
CA LYS A 104 -21.24 2.64 -7.47
C LYS A 104 -20.76 3.78 -6.59
N GLN A 105 -20.72 5.00 -7.12
CA GLN A 105 -20.06 6.15 -6.49
C GLN A 105 -18.61 5.84 -6.07
N THR A 106 -17.85 5.23 -6.97
CA THR A 106 -16.44 4.90 -6.71
C THR A 106 -15.52 5.67 -7.66
N LEU A 107 -14.44 6.24 -7.13
CA LEU A 107 -13.36 6.83 -7.91
C LEU A 107 -12.11 5.96 -7.76
N THR A 108 -11.76 5.25 -8.83
CA THR A 108 -10.66 4.28 -8.84
C THR A 108 -9.43 4.85 -9.54
N PHE A 109 -8.31 4.87 -8.85
CA PHE A 109 -7.00 5.24 -9.36
C PHE A 109 -6.16 3.98 -9.60
N SER A 110 -5.61 3.85 -10.80
CA SER A 110 -4.55 2.88 -11.12
C SER A 110 -3.31 3.65 -11.54
N ILE A 111 -2.32 3.77 -10.66
CA ILE A 111 -1.12 4.60 -10.85
C ILE A 111 0.11 3.68 -10.94
N PRO A 112 0.96 3.83 -11.98
CA PRO A 112 2.14 2.99 -12.17
C PRO A 112 3.16 3.20 -11.05
N GLN A 113 3.91 2.15 -10.69
CA GLN A 113 4.82 2.16 -9.53
C GLN A 113 5.85 3.30 -9.58
N ILE A 114 6.33 3.69 -10.77
CA ILE A 114 7.29 4.79 -10.94
C ILE A 114 6.72 6.14 -10.46
N ALA A 115 5.41 6.32 -10.61
CA ALA A 115 4.67 7.52 -10.24
C ALA A 115 4.14 7.50 -8.80
N LEU A 116 4.43 6.45 -8.04
CA LEU A 116 4.06 6.36 -6.63
C LEU A 116 5.10 7.03 -5.74
N ASP A 117 4.64 7.77 -4.74
CA ASP A 117 5.49 8.27 -3.67
C ASP A 117 5.65 7.22 -2.57
N GLU A 118 6.72 6.43 -2.66
CA GLU A 118 7.08 5.44 -1.65
C GLU A 118 7.40 6.06 -0.29
N SER A 119 7.64 7.37 -0.22
CA SER A 119 7.93 8.07 1.03
C SER A 119 6.74 8.03 1.99
N LEU A 120 5.52 8.07 1.44
CA LEU A 120 4.24 7.92 2.13
C LEU A 120 3.91 6.46 2.47
N ARG A 121 4.55 5.51 1.77
CA ARG A 121 4.46 4.07 2.07
C ARG A 121 5.54 3.58 3.03
N ARG A 122 6.30 4.49 3.67
CA ARG A 122 7.29 4.10 4.68
C ARG A 122 6.57 3.54 5.90
N GLN A 123 6.30 2.24 5.85
CA GLN A 123 6.06 1.44 7.03
C GLN A 123 7.33 1.52 7.89
N GLU A 124 7.19 2.12 9.07
CA GLU A 124 8.24 2.02 10.08
C GLU A 124 8.30 0.55 10.51
N TRP A 125 9.49 -0.02 10.44
CA TRP A 125 9.71 -1.38 10.88
C TRP A 125 9.69 -1.36 12.40
N ASP A 126 8.73 -2.05 13.00
CA ASP A 126 8.80 -2.37 14.41
C ASP A 126 9.89 -3.45 14.57
N TYR A 127 11.01 -3.07 15.17
CA TYR A 127 12.12 -3.97 15.44
C TYR A 127 11.91 -4.82 16.70
N GLY A 128 10.73 -4.73 17.31
CA GLY A 128 10.37 -5.45 18.51
C GLY A 128 11.09 -4.93 19.76
N ILE A 129 10.91 -5.67 20.84
CA ILE A 129 11.45 -5.32 22.15
C ILE A 129 12.86 -5.90 22.28
N THR A 130 13.79 -5.10 22.81
CA THR A 130 15.12 -5.58 23.18
C THR A 130 15.02 -6.62 24.30
N GLY A 131 15.64 -7.77 24.10
CA GLY A 131 15.56 -8.84 25.10
C GLY A 131 16.35 -10.08 24.73
N ILE A 132 16.45 -10.98 25.70
CA ILE A 132 17.12 -12.28 25.56
C ILE A 132 16.11 -13.37 25.90
N LYS A 133 16.06 -14.43 25.08
CA LYS A 133 15.22 -15.61 25.29
C LYS A 133 16.10 -16.86 25.22
N LEU A 134 15.95 -17.74 26.22
CA LEU A 134 16.61 -19.03 26.28
C LEU A 134 15.54 -20.13 26.24
N ASN A 135 15.62 -21.03 25.27
CA ASN A 135 14.91 -22.31 25.32
C ASN A 135 15.91 -23.41 25.68
N TYR A 136 15.47 -24.34 26.52
CA TYR A 136 16.28 -25.50 26.90
C TYR A 136 15.41 -26.75 26.89
N SER A 137 16.00 -27.86 26.48
CA SER A 137 15.38 -29.19 26.54
C SER A 137 16.41 -30.21 27.02
N GLY A 138 15.96 -31.31 27.60
CA GLY A 138 16.87 -32.35 28.05
C GLY A 138 16.18 -33.68 28.28
N TYR A 139 16.92 -34.75 28.01
CA TYR A 139 16.45 -36.11 28.17
C TYR A 139 17.53 -36.99 28.79
N ILE A 140 17.10 -37.88 29.69
CA ILE A 140 17.95 -38.85 30.36
C ILE A 140 17.34 -40.23 30.15
N SER A 141 18.14 -41.17 29.65
CA SER A 141 17.76 -42.59 29.58
C SER A 141 18.83 -43.48 30.15
N LYS A 142 18.40 -44.59 30.76
CA LYS A 142 19.27 -45.63 31.29
C LYS A 142 18.68 -46.98 30.92
N THR A 143 19.44 -47.82 30.24
CA THR A 143 19.04 -49.21 29.98
C THR A 143 19.88 -50.16 30.84
N SER A 144 19.33 -51.32 31.19
CA SER A 144 19.94 -52.25 32.15
C SER A 144 21.36 -52.72 31.77
N SER A 145 21.73 -52.63 30.50
CA SER A 145 23.03 -53.06 29.95
C SER A 145 23.91 -51.92 29.44
N SER A 146 23.50 -50.65 29.54
CA SER A 146 24.26 -49.50 29.01
C SER A 146 24.46 -48.39 30.02
N GLN A 147 25.48 -47.56 29.79
CA GLN A 147 25.69 -46.34 30.54
C GLN A 147 24.57 -45.33 30.26
N ALA A 148 24.17 -44.57 31.28
CA ALA A 148 23.11 -43.59 31.19
C ALA A 148 23.42 -42.55 30.10
N GLN A 149 22.51 -42.39 29.13
CA GLN A 149 22.57 -41.37 28.10
C GLN A 149 21.97 -40.08 28.66
N ILE A 150 22.68 -38.98 28.51
CA ILE A 150 22.19 -37.65 28.85
C ILE A 150 22.40 -36.76 27.65
N TYR A 151 21.32 -36.10 27.26
CA TYR A 151 21.27 -35.16 26.15
C TYR A 151 20.57 -33.88 26.59
N GLY A 152 21.04 -32.74 26.10
CA GLY A 152 20.39 -31.45 26.29
C GLY A 152 20.58 -30.54 25.10
N ASP A 153 19.55 -29.76 24.79
CA ASP A 153 19.57 -28.70 23.78
C ASP A 153 19.41 -27.34 24.44
N PHE A 154 20.04 -26.34 23.86
CA PHE A 154 19.85 -24.94 24.24
C PHE A 154 19.85 -24.03 23.01
N ASP A 155 18.81 -23.19 22.94
CA ASP A 155 18.63 -22.15 21.94
C ASP A 155 18.62 -20.78 22.62
N LEU A 156 19.56 -19.92 22.26
CA LEU A 156 19.67 -18.54 22.74
C LEU A 156 19.27 -17.58 21.62
N TYR A 157 18.32 -16.70 21.89
CA TYR A 157 17.93 -15.59 21.03
C TYR A 157 18.21 -14.27 21.76
N ALA A 158 18.81 -13.32 21.06
CA ALA A 158 18.95 -11.95 21.56
C ALA A 158 18.50 -10.95 20.49
N ASN A 159 17.63 -10.02 20.89
CA ASN A 159 17.18 -8.91 20.06
C ASN A 159 17.69 -7.59 20.66
N LEU A 160 18.31 -6.75 19.83
CA LEU A 160 18.75 -5.40 20.20
C LEU A 160 18.52 -4.44 19.03
N GLY A 161 17.36 -3.79 19.05
CA GLY A 161 16.92 -2.95 17.94
C GLY A 161 16.95 -3.74 16.63
N ARG A 162 17.78 -3.31 15.68
CA ARG A 162 17.84 -3.93 14.34
C ARG A 162 18.61 -5.26 14.31
N TRP A 163 19.25 -5.64 15.41
CA TRP A 163 20.15 -6.79 15.48
C TRP A 163 19.48 -7.98 16.14
N VAL A 164 19.56 -9.14 15.50
CA VAL A 164 19.10 -10.42 16.04
C VAL A 164 20.26 -11.40 16.04
N ALA A 165 20.58 -11.93 17.21
CA ALA A 165 21.55 -13.01 17.39
C ALA A 165 20.83 -14.30 17.77
N TYR A 166 21.28 -15.41 17.20
CA TYR A 166 20.79 -16.75 17.49
C TYR A 166 21.96 -17.71 17.68
N VAL A 167 21.91 -18.53 18.73
CA VAL A 167 22.88 -19.60 18.97
C VAL A 167 22.12 -20.86 19.33
N ARG A 168 22.44 -21.95 18.65
CA ARG A 168 21.96 -23.30 18.95
C ARG A 168 23.11 -24.20 19.27
N SER A 169 23.00 -24.89 20.39
CA SER A 169 24.04 -25.82 20.80
C SER A 169 23.42 -26.93 21.65
N SER A 170 24.10 -28.06 21.66
CA SER A 170 23.63 -29.29 22.28
C SER A 170 24.75 -29.88 23.11
N TYR A 171 24.38 -30.65 24.13
CA TYR A 171 25.30 -31.34 24.99
C TYR A 171 24.91 -32.81 25.09
N GLN A 172 25.89 -33.68 24.93
CA GLN A 172 25.72 -35.10 25.15
C GLN A 172 26.89 -35.64 25.99
N ARG A 173 26.57 -36.47 26.99
CA ARG A 173 27.53 -36.97 27.98
C ARG A 173 28.81 -37.59 27.38
N ASN A 174 28.73 -38.20 26.21
CA ASN A 174 29.86 -38.92 25.59
C ASN A 174 30.58 -38.13 24.49
N SER A 175 29.91 -37.16 23.85
CA SER A 175 30.45 -36.34 22.76
C SER A 175 30.74 -34.90 23.16
N GLY A 176 30.35 -34.49 24.37
CA GLY A 176 30.55 -33.13 24.86
C GLY A 176 29.51 -32.15 24.32
N THR A 177 29.91 -30.89 24.18
CA THR A 177 29.06 -29.82 23.67
C THR A 177 29.35 -29.58 22.18
N GLU A 178 28.31 -29.48 21.37
CA GLU A 178 28.39 -29.16 19.95
C GLU A 178 27.48 -27.97 19.63
N THR A 179 28.07 -26.91 19.09
CA THR A 179 27.34 -25.74 18.59
C THR A 179 27.06 -25.91 17.11
N SER A 180 25.78 -26.10 16.77
CA SER A 180 25.35 -26.33 15.40
C SER A 180 25.09 -25.04 14.63
N GLU A 181 24.72 -23.95 15.32
CA GLU A 181 24.47 -22.67 14.67
C GLU A 181 24.84 -21.50 15.59
N ALA A 182 25.48 -20.48 15.01
CA ALA A 182 25.68 -19.18 15.63
C ALA A 182 25.57 -18.10 14.55
N THR A 183 24.52 -17.28 14.61
CA THR A 183 24.24 -16.25 13.62
C THR A 183 23.98 -14.90 14.28
N VAL A 184 24.43 -13.84 13.59
CA VAL A 184 24.11 -12.45 13.92
C VAL A 184 23.65 -11.79 12.64
N SER A 185 22.46 -11.19 12.67
CA SER A 185 21.85 -10.56 11.52
C SER A 185 21.35 -9.17 11.86
N THR A 186 21.28 -8.29 10.86
CA THR A 186 20.73 -6.94 11.02
C THR A 186 19.80 -6.56 9.88
N ALA A 187 18.71 -5.86 10.21
CA ALA A 187 17.77 -5.38 9.21
C ALA A 187 18.37 -4.20 8.41
N ILE A 188 18.35 -4.28 7.08
CA ILE A 188 18.84 -3.21 6.19
C ILE A 188 17.66 -2.44 5.60
N LYS A 189 17.64 -1.12 5.77
CA LYS A 189 16.68 -0.22 5.13
C LYS A 189 17.37 0.39 3.91
N ILE A 190 16.99 -0.06 2.72
CA ILE A 190 17.50 0.48 1.46
C ILE A 190 16.92 1.89 1.29
N ASN A 191 17.78 2.90 1.31
CA ASN A 191 17.40 4.28 1.01
C ASN A 191 17.58 4.51 -0.50
N THR A 192 16.49 4.44 -1.26
CA THR A 192 16.46 4.51 -2.73
C THR A 192 16.96 5.84 -3.32
N ARG A 193 17.22 6.87 -2.51
CA ARG A 193 17.71 8.17 -2.99
C ARG A 193 19.11 8.15 -3.61
N LYS A 194 19.93 7.11 -3.42
CA LYS A 194 21.32 7.10 -3.92
C LYS A 194 21.54 6.41 -5.26
N PHE A 195 20.56 5.68 -5.81
CA PHE A 195 20.78 4.88 -7.01
C PHE A 195 20.52 5.60 -8.35
N TYR A 196 19.98 6.81 -8.34
CA TYR A 196 19.66 7.58 -9.55
C TYR A 196 20.59 8.78 -9.82
N ARG A 197 21.84 8.72 -9.34
CA ARG A 197 22.92 9.60 -9.84
C ARG A 197 23.85 8.78 -10.73
N ARG A 198 23.49 8.69 -12.01
CA ARG A 198 24.42 8.57 -13.13
C ARG A 198 23.89 9.43 -14.27
#